data_AF-A0AAV1T2J2-F1
#
_entry.id   AF-A0AAV1T2J2-F1
#
_cell.length_a   1.000
_cell.length_b   1.000
_cell.length_c   1.000
_cell.angle_alpha   90.00
_cell.angle_beta   90.00
_cell.angle_gamma   90.00
#
_symmetry.space_group_name_H-M   'P 1'
#
loop_
_entity.id
_entity.type
_entity.pdbx_description
1 polymer ?
#
loop_
_entity_poly.entity_id
_entity_poly.type
_entity_poly.pdbx_seq_one_letter_code
_entity_poly.pdbx_strand_id
1 'polypeptide(L)'
;MSNGLFLVKGTSVHMPHYAMGRMGSVWGPDADEFKPERWIDSSSGKVSAVSSFKFSAFYGGPHACLGMKFAMSEIKITLAALLSRYDFETLRDPFDYTYRMALSLRIDGDLNVAVSQLTEQTQQEVPERSRSSAS
;
A
#
# COMPACT_ATOMS: atom_id res chain seq x y z
N MET A 1 -19.66 -8.20 16.16
CA MET A 1 -19.08 -8.32 17.51
C MET A 1 -19.58 -9.64 18.10
N SER A 2 -18.84 -10.73 17.91
CA SER A 2 -19.26 -12.11 18.26
C SER A 2 -18.58 -12.64 19.52
N ASN A 3 -17.74 -11.82 20.18
CA ASN A 3 -16.89 -12.19 21.31
C ASN A 3 -17.44 -11.77 22.69
N GLY A 4 -18.72 -11.37 22.78
CA GLY A 4 -19.38 -11.09 24.07
C GLY A 4 -18.96 -9.80 24.77
N LEU A 5 -18.19 -8.92 24.12
CA LEU A 5 -17.78 -7.64 24.71
C LEU A 5 -18.98 -6.67 24.76
N PHE A 6 -19.39 -6.27 25.97
CA PHE A 6 -20.43 -5.26 26.18
C PHE A 6 -19.81 -3.86 26.14
N LEU A 7 -20.33 -3.00 25.26
CA LEU A 7 -19.92 -1.59 25.17
C LEU A 7 -21.04 -0.69 25.65
N VAL A 8 -20.72 0.23 26.57
CA VAL A 8 -21.69 1.21 27.07
C VAL A 8 -21.93 2.26 25.97
N LYS A 9 -23.18 2.71 25.82
CA LYS A 9 -23.52 3.82 24.92
C LYS A 9 -22.61 5.03 25.19
N GLY A 10 -22.06 5.60 24.12
CA GLY A 10 -21.12 6.72 24.20
C GLY A 10 -19.65 6.30 24.23
N THR A 11 -19.34 5.00 24.22
CA THR A 11 -17.95 4.52 24.09
C THR A 11 -17.40 4.89 22.71
N SER A 12 -16.28 5.62 22.69
CA SER A 12 -15.53 5.88 21.47
C SER A 12 -14.75 4.62 21.06
N VAL A 13 -14.94 4.21 19.81
CA VAL A 13 -14.23 3.08 19.20
C VAL A 13 -13.46 3.61 18.01
N HIS A 14 -12.16 3.35 17.98
CA HIS A 14 -11.26 3.79 16.92
C HIS A 14 -10.67 2.58 16.21
N MET A 15 -10.56 2.65 14.88
CA MET A 15 -9.82 1.67 14.08
C MET A 15 -8.40 2.19 13.86
N PRO A 16 -7.36 1.55 14.43
CA PRO A 16 -5.98 1.98 14.25
C PRO A 16 -5.47 1.50 12.89
N HIS A 17 -5.92 2.14 11.80
CA HIS A 17 -5.63 1.74 10.42
C HIS A 17 -4.13 1.53 10.14
N TYR A 18 -3.27 2.40 10.70
CA TYR A 18 -1.81 2.27 10.57
C TYR A 18 -1.28 0.94 11.13
N ALA A 19 -1.72 0.56 12.34
CA ALA A 19 -1.30 -0.67 12.99
C ALA A 19 -1.92 -1.88 12.29
N MET A 20 -3.22 -1.82 11.94
CA MET A 20 -3.91 -2.90 11.23
C MET A 20 -3.23 -3.27 9.91
N GLY A 21 -2.63 -2.31 9.21
CA GLY A 21 -1.85 -2.53 7.99
C GLY A 21 -0.55 -3.33 8.18
N ARG A 22 -0.08 -3.47 9.43
CA ARG A 22 1.20 -4.14 9.81
C ARG A 22 1.00 -5.30 10.78
N MET A 23 -0.25 -5.62 11.12
CA MET A 23 -0.53 -6.74 12.02
C MET A 23 -0.25 -8.07 11.33
N GLY A 24 0.72 -8.83 11.84
CA GLY A 24 1.03 -10.17 11.34
C GLY A 24 -0.14 -11.16 11.43
N SER A 25 -1.05 -10.97 12.38
CA SER A 25 -2.30 -11.76 12.47
C SER A 25 -3.27 -11.50 11.32
N VAL A 26 -3.15 -10.37 10.62
CA VAL A 26 -3.98 -10.00 9.47
C VAL A 26 -3.26 -10.30 8.15
N TRP A 27 -1.97 -9.98 8.08
CA TRP A 27 -1.19 -9.99 6.84
C TRP A 27 -0.21 -11.17 6.71
N GLY A 28 0.10 -11.86 7.79
CA GLY A 28 1.11 -12.92 7.84
C GLY A 28 2.48 -12.42 8.31
N PRO A 29 3.51 -13.28 8.27
CA PRO A 29 4.86 -12.92 8.74
C PRO A 29 5.54 -11.83 7.91
N ASP A 30 5.11 -11.62 6.67
CA ASP A 30 5.62 -10.60 5.74
C ASP A 30 4.80 -9.29 5.80
N ALA A 31 4.13 -9.01 6.94
CA ALA A 31 3.25 -7.84 7.10
C ALA A 31 3.97 -6.49 6.92
N ASP A 32 5.25 -6.44 7.26
CA ASP A 32 6.07 -5.23 7.16
C ASP A 32 6.81 -5.11 5.80
N GLU A 33 6.65 -6.10 4.91
CA GLU A 33 7.27 -6.10 3.59
C GLU A 33 6.39 -5.40 2.54
N PHE A 34 7.01 -4.59 1.69
CA PHE A 34 6.36 -4.06 0.49
C PHE A 34 6.24 -5.16 -0.57
N LYS A 35 5.05 -5.77 -0.67
CA LYS A 35 4.77 -6.92 -1.55
C LYS A 35 3.52 -6.70 -2.42
N PRO A 36 3.63 -6.00 -3.57
CA PRO A 36 2.52 -5.76 -4.49
C PRO A 36 1.86 -7.05 -5.01
N GLU A 37 2.62 -8.13 -5.14
CA GLU A 37 2.16 -9.42 -5.67
C GLU A 37 1.12 -10.07 -4.74
N ARG A 38 1.04 -9.66 -3.47
CA ARG A 38 0.02 -10.12 -2.51
C ARG A 38 -1.41 -9.89 -3.01
N TRP A 39 -1.60 -8.91 -3.89
CA TRP A 39 -2.91 -8.57 -4.45
C TRP A 39 -3.25 -9.38 -5.70
N ILE A 40 -2.40 -10.30 -6.13
CA ILE A 40 -2.57 -11.12 -7.33
C ILE A 40 -2.70 -12.57 -6.91
N ASP A 41 -3.75 -13.24 -7.36
CA ASP A 41 -3.92 -14.67 -7.16
C ASP A 41 -2.89 -15.42 -8.01
N SER A 42 -2.03 -16.20 -7.36
CA SER A 42 -0.89 -16.87 -8.01
C SER A 42 -1.31 -17.93 -9.04
N SER A 43 -2.52 -18.47 -8.92
CA SER A 43 -3.03 -19.50 -9.82
C SER A 43 -3.69 -18.93 -11.08
N SER A 44 -4.43 -17.83 -10.94
CA SER A 44 -5.24 -17.23 -11.99
C SER A 44 -4.62 -15.96 -12.59
N GLY A 45 -3.63 -15.35 -11.93
CA GLY A 45 -3.03 -14.07 -12.31
C GLY A 45 -3.99 -12.87 -12.17
N LYS A 46 -5.17 -13.08 -11.58
CA LYS A 46 -6.19 -12.03 -11.42
C LYS A 46 -5.99 -11.28 -10.10
N VAL A 47 -6.47 -10.04 -10.05
CA VAL A 47 -6.49 -9.26 -8.81
C VAL A 47 -7.40 -9.95 -7.79
N SER A 48 -6.85 -10.27 -6.63
CA SER A 48 -7.53 -10.91 -5.51
C SER A 48 -8.54 -9.96 -4.87
N ALA A 49 -9.75 -10.46 -4.62
CA ALA A 49 -10.76 -9.73 -3.87
C ALA A 49 -10.42 -9.79 -2.36
N VAL A 50 -9.90 -8.70 -1.82
CA VAL A 50 -9.62 -8.57 -0.38
C VAL A 50 -10.77 -7.84 0.30
N SER A 51 -11.19 -8.35 1.47
CA SER A 51 -12.22 -7.72 2.29
C SER A 51 -11.82 -6.28 2.66
N SER A 52 -12.76 -5.34 2.58
CA SER A 52 -12.57 -3.95 3.02
C SER A 52 -12.31 -3.82 4.52
N PHE A 53 -12.62 -4.85 5.32
CA PHE A 53 -12.27 -4.89 6.74
C PHE A 53 -10.84 -5.39 6.99
N LYS A 54 -10.24 -6.09 6.02
CA LYS A 54 -8.82 -6.46 6.03
C LYS A 54 -7.97 -5.32 5.49
N PHE A 55 -8.37 -4.73 4.35
CA PHE A 55 -7.75 -3.52 3.79
C PHE A 55 -8.66 -2.30 4.01
N SER A 56 -8.51 -1.66 5.16
CA SER A 56 -9.44 -0.61 5.63
C SER A 56 -9.05 0.82 5.26
N ALA A 57 -8.12 1.01 4.31
CA ALA A 57 -7.65 2.33 3.89
C ALA A 57 -8.77 3.23 3.32
N PHE A 58 -9.80 2.62 2.74
CA PHE A 58 -11.00 3.32 2.23
C PHE A 58 -12.25 3.06 3.10
N TYR A 59 -12.08 2.61 4.35
CA TYR A 59 -13.15 2.12 5.22
C TYR A 59 -13.96 0.97 4.59
N GLY A 60 -15.07 0.58 5.20
CA GLY A 60 -15.95 -0.47 4.73
C GLY A 60 -17.40 -0.25 5.17
N GLY A 61 -18.32 -0.99 4.56
CA GLY A 61 -19.75 -0.89 4.87
C GLY A 61 -20.39 0.44 4.41
N PRO A 62 -21.47 0.89 5.08
CA PRO A 62 -22.23 2.08 4.69
C PRO A 62 -21.43 3.40 4.69
N HIS A 63 -20.30 3.44 5.40
CA HIS A 63 -19.41 4.59 5.49
C HIS A 63 -18.10 4.39 4.72
N ALA A 64 -18.08 3.49 3.73
CA ALA A 64 -16.95 3.37 2.81
C ALA A 64 -16.72 4.69 2.07
N CYS A 65 -15.45 4.98 1.74
CA CYS A 65 -15.06 6.19 1.04
C CYS A 65 -15.72 6.27 -0.34
N LEU A 66 -16.58 7.28 -0.53
CA LEU A 66 -17.26 7.54 -1.80
C LEU A 66 -16.26 7.78 -2.94
N GLY A 67 -15.11 8.38 -2.62
CA GLY A 67 -14.04 8.69 -3.56
C GLY A 67 -13.10 7.53 -3.89
N MET A 68 -13.30 6.31 -3.35
CA MET A 68 -12.35 5.20 -3.53
C MET A 68 -12.03 4.92 -5.00
N LYS A 69 -13.06 4.81 -5.85
CA LYS A 69 -12.86 4.52 -7.28
C LYS A 69 -12.12 5.65 -7.99
N PHE A 70 -12.42 6.89 -7.63
CA PHE A 70 -11.77 8.07 -8.20
C PHE A 70 -10.29 8.10 -7.81
N ALA A 71 -9.99 8.03 -6.51
CA ALA A 71 -8.63 8.04 -5.98
C ALA A 71 -7.77 6.90 -6.56
N MET A 72 -8.33 5.69 -6.69
CA MET A 72 -7.62 4.57 -7.29
C MET A 72 -7.30 4.77 -8.78
N SER A 73 -8.18 5.43 -9.53
CA SER A 73 -7.90 5.78 -10.92
C SER A 73 -6.83 6.87 -11.03
N GLU A 74 -6.94 7.91 -10.20
CA GLU A 74 -5.97 9.00 -10.13
C GLU A 74 -4.56 8.49 -9.81
N ILE A 75 -4.42 7.67 -8.77
CA ILE A 75 -3.14 7.08 -8.37
C ILE A 75 -2.54 6.25 -9.52
N LYS A 76 -3.34 5.41 -10.18
CA LYS A 76 -2.85 4.57 -11.29
C LYS A 76 -2.37 5.41 -12.47
N ILE A 77 -3.13 6.42 -12.86
CA ILE A 77 -2.78 7.30 -13.99
C ILE A 77 -1.51 8.08 -13.66
N THR A 78 -1.43 8.67 -12.47
CA THR A 78 -0.25 9.44 -12.04
C THR A 78 0.99 8.56 -11.96
N LEU A 79 0.91 7.36 -11.35
CA LEU A 79 2.04 6.44 -11.27
C LEU A 79 2.47 5.96 -12.67
N ALA A 80 1.53 5.59 -13.54
CA ALA A 80 1.86 5.19 -14.91
C ALA A 80 2.53 6.32 -15.70
N ALA A 81 2.07 7.57 -15.54
CA ALA A 81 2.63 8.72 -16.24
C ALA A 81 4.05 9.07 -15.76
N LEU A 82 4.30 8.97 -14.45
CA LEU A 82 5.61 9.29 -13.86
C LEU A 82 6.61 8.16 -14.07
N LEU A 83 6.26 6.93 -13.70
CA LEU A 83 7.18 5.79 -13.72
C LEU A 83 7.49 5.28 -15.14
N SER A 84 6.73 5.67 -16.17
CA SER A 84 7.06 5.37 -17.57
C SER A 84 8.13 6.29 -18.15
N ARG A 85 8.47 7.40 -17.46
CA ARG A 85 9.33 8.46 -18.00
C ARG A 85 10.50 8.81 -17.09
N TYR A 86 10.36 8.56 -15.79
CA TYR A 86 11.32 8.99 -14.80
C TYR A 86 11.64 7.87 -13.82
N ASP A 87 12.89 7.87 -13.37
CA ASP A 87 13.34 7.10 -12.23
C ASP A 87 13.51 8.03 -11.01
N PHE A 88 13.24 7.49 -9.82
CA PHE A 88 13.16 8.25 -8.58
C PHE A 88 14.03 7.59 -7.50
N GLU A 89 14.92 8.37 -6.91
CA GLU A 89 15.78 7.94 -5.80
C GLU A 89 15.64 8.91 -4.62
N THR A 90 15.50 8.38 -3.41
CA THR A 90 15.45 9.20 -2.19
C THR A 90 16.84 9.73 -1.85
N LEU A 91 16.95 11.02 -1.50
CA LEU A 91 18.25 11.61 -1.13
C LEU A 91 18.79 11.18 0.25
N ARG A 92 17.98 10.49 1.04
CA ARG A 92 18.33 9.91 2.33
C ARG A 92 17.75 8.50 2.43
N ASP A 93 18.17 7.75 3.45
CA ASP A 93 17.66 6.40 3.68
C ASP A 93 16.11 6.40 3.77
N PRO A 94 15.42 5.61 2.93
CA PRO A 94 13.97 5.41 3.01
C PRO A 94 13.45 5.01 4.40
N PHE A 95 14.29 4.38 5.22
CA PHE A 95 13.92 3.93 6.57
C PHE A 95 14.09 5.01 7.65
N ASP A 96 14.70 6.15 7.32
CA ASP A 96 14.81 7.30 8.24
C ASP A 96 13.55 8.20 8.21
N TYR A 97 12.63 7.97 7.28
CA TYR A 97 11.39 8.73 7.21
C TYR A 97 10.44 8.30 8.33
N THR A 98 9.96 9.28 9.10
CA THR A 98 8.93 9.08 10.12
C THR A 98 7.67 9.84 9.74
N TYR A 99 6.62 9.71 10.54
CA TYR A 99 5.32 10.33 10.27
C TYR A 99 4.99 11.41 11.28
N ARG A 100 4.44 12.52 10.78
CA ARG A 100 3.86 13.56 11.62
C ARG A 100 2.43 13.20 11.96
N MET A 101 2.06 13.34 13.24
CA MET A 101 0.67 13.27 13.66
C MET A 101 -0.11 14.46 13.10
N ALA A 102 -0.92 14.19 12.08
CA ALA A 102 -1.82 15.15 11.45
C ALA A 102 -3.13 14.43 11.05
N LEU A 103 -4.09 15.17 10.48
CA LEU A 103 -5.35 14.60 10.01
C LEU A 103 -5.13 13.45 9.01
N SER A 104 -4.10 13.57 8.17
CA SER A 104 -3.57 12.49 7.36
C SER A 104 -2.21 12.06 7.88
N LEU A 105 -1.83 10.80 7.66
CA LEU A 105 -0.49 10.32 7.98
C LEU A 105 0.51 10.89 6.97
N ARG A 106 1.18 11.98 7.33
CA ARG A 106 2.16 12.66 6.47
C ARG A 106 3.56 12.28 6.88
N ILE A 107 4.47 12.29 5.92
CA ILE A 107 5.91 12.25 6.22
C ILE A 107 6.26 13.46 7.09
N ASP A 108 7.09 13.25 8.11
CA ASP A 108 7.63 14.35 8.90
C ASP A 108 8.83 14.97 8.17
N GLY A 109 8.70 16.26 7.87
CA GLY A 109 9.64 17.00 7.02
C GLY A 109 9.43 16.74 5.52
N ASP A 110 10.47 16.99 4.75
CA ASP A 110 10.44 16.91 3.29
C ASP A 110 10.78 15.50 2.78
N LEU A 111 10.18 15.12 1.66
CA LEU A 111 10.56 13.96 0.85
C LEU A 111 11.28 14.47 -0.39
N ASN A 112 12.59 14.69 -0.25
CA ASN A 112 13.42 15.10 -1.37
C ASN A 112 13.87 13.88 -2.16
N VAL A 113 13.64 13.91 -3.47
CA VAL A 113 13.97 12.83 -4.40
C VAL A 113 14.80 13.37 -5.56
N ALA A 114 15.82 12.63 -5.97
CA ALA A 114 16.46 12.81 -7.26
C ALA A 114 15.55 12.21 -8.34
N VAL A 115 15.45 12.91 -9.47
CA VAL A 115 14.62 12.48 -10.60
C VAL A 115 15.51 12.44 -11.84
N SER A 116 15.57 11.29 -12.50
CA SER A 116 16.29 11.12 -13.76
C SER A 116 15.31 10.67 -14.86
N GLN A 117 15.58 11.03 -16.11
CA GLN A 117 14.73 10.61 -17.22
C GLN A 117 15.12 9.20 -17.67
N LEU A 118 14.14 8.32 -17.82
CA LEU A 118 14.34 6.99 -18.38
C LEU A 118 14.71 7.12 -19.86
N THR A 119 15.92 6.71 -20.22
CA THR A 119 16.35 6.58 -21.62
C THR A 119 15.96 5.19 -22.15
N GLU A 120 15.80 5.04 -23.46
CA GLU A 120 15.37 3.78 -24.09
C GLU A 120 16.23 2.56 -23.73
N GLN A 121 17.49 2.77 -23.31
CA GLN A 121 18.41 1.70 -22.90
C GLN A 121 18.12 1.13 -21.50
N THR A 122 17.45 1.87 -20.63
CA THR A 122 17.15 1.44 -19.25
C THR A 122 15.87 0.58 -19.17
N GLN A 123 15.05 0.57 -20.24
CA GLN A 123 13.79 -0.18 -20.31
C GLN A 123 13.99 -1.70 -20.52
N GLN A 124 15.18 -2.15 -20.92
CA GLN A 124 15.51 -3.57 -21.12
C GLN A 124 16.18 -4.23 -19.92
N GLU A 125 16.57 -3.48 -18.89
CA GLU A 125 17.30 -3.99 -17.73
C GLU A 125 16.41 -4.41 -16.54
N VAL A 126 15.08 -4.53 -16.71
CA VAL A 126 14.27 -5.22 -15.69
C VAL A 126 14.74 -6.68 -15.68
N PRO A 127 15.48 -7.14 -14.65
CA PRO A 127 16.00 -8.49 -14.66
C PRO A 127 14.80 -9.41 -14.52
N GLU A 128 14.58 -10.24 -15.54
CA GLU A 128 13.71 -11.39 -15.45
C GLU A 128 14.25 -12.25 -14.29
N ARG A 129 13.69 -12.07 -13.08
CA ARG A 129 14.04 -12.88 -11.90
C ARG A 129 13.73 -14.33 -12.25
N SER A 130 14.78 -15.00 -12.71
CA SER A 130 14.97 -16.43 -12.90
C SER A 130 13.72 -17.28 -12.64
N ARG A 131 12.98 -17.59 -13.71
CA ARG A 131 12.37 -18.91 -13.81
C ARG A 131 13.49 -19.92 -14.03
N SER A 132 13.93 -20.54 -12.94
CA SER A 132 14.67 -21.81 -12.90
C SER A 132 14.10 -22.54 -11.69
N SER A 133 13.07 -23.39 -11.86
CA SER A 133 13.09 -24.76 -12.37
C SER A 133 13.65 -25.78 -11.36
N ALA A 134 12.72 -26.57 -10.83
CA ALA A 134 12.85 -27.98 -10.45
C ALA A 134 13.84 -28.36 -9.35
N SER A 135 13.29 -28.80 -8.22
CA SER A 135 13.26 -30.23 -7.86
C SER A 135 12.06 -30.51 -6.98
#